data_AF-A0A1G5W472-F1
#
_entry.id   AF-A0A1G5W472-F1
#
_cell.length_a   1.000
_cell.length_b   1.000
_cell.length_c   1.000
_cell.angle_alpha   90.00
_cell.angle_beta   90.00
_cell.angle_gamma   90.00
#
_symmetry.space_group_name_H-M   'P 1'
#
loop_
_entity.id
_entity.type
_entity.pdbx_description
1 polymer ?
#
loop_
_entity_poly.entity_id
_entity_poly.type
_entity_poly.pdbx_seq_one_letter_code
_entity_poly.pdbx_strand_id
1 'polypeptide(L)'
;MGKSKTEIITEYLIETYKPEAIITYGSFGDGSFNENSDFDALVIADHAKYHDASVVDNTVLDVFVYPVETFEEDYDPEEFMQIFDGEIVLDKNGIGEGLKKRINDYIDSLPSKSDEEIRQELDWCEKMLARTVREDEEGFFRWHWLLVDSIEIYCDIKGIHYFGPKKTLRKMKNDDRGAFAIYSKALKELNKDSLREWVSYLNDIKRKVL
;
A
#
# COMPACT_ATOMS: atom_id res chain seq x y z
N MET A 1 -23.63 -24.83 0.28
CA MET A 1 -22.74 -23.85 0.94
C MET A 1 -23.39 -22.50 0.83
N GLY A 2 -23.38 -21.69 1.89
CA GLY A 2 -23.84 -20.30 1.80
C GLY A 2 -22.86 -19.47 0.98
N LYS A 3 -23.32 -18.34 0.42
CA LYS A 3 -22.45 -17.38 -0.26
C LYS A 3 -21.44 -16.81 0.73
N SER A 4 -20.21 -16.63 0.27
CA SER A 4 -19.19 -15.88 0.99
C SER A 4 -19.57 -14.41 1.10
N LYS A 5 -18.97 -13.71 2.07
CA LYS A 5 -19.14 -12.27 2.26
C LYS A 5 -18.80 -11.48 0.99
N THR A 6 -17.69 -11.82 0.34
CA THR A 6 -17.27 -11.22 -0.94
C THR A 6 -18.33 -11.42 -2.02
N GLU A 7 -18.87 -12.64 -2.20
CA GLU A 7 -19.93 -12.90 -3.19
C GLU A 7 -21.18 -12.07 -2.91
N ILE A 8 -21.62 -11.95 -1.65
CA ILE A 8 -22.80 -11.15 -1.26
C ILE A 8 -22.59 -9.67 -1.61
N ILE A 9 -21.41 -9.11 -1.28
CA ILE A 9 -21.11 -7.71 -1.56
C ILE A 9 -20.98 -7.48 -3.07
N THR A 10 -20.30 -8.36 -3.81
CA THR A 10 -20.20 -8.26 -5.26
C THR A 10 -21.57 -8.31 -5.94
N GLU A 11 -22.47 -9.19 -5.49
CA GLU A 11 -23.85 -9.24 -6.00
C GLU A 11 -24.61 -7.94 -5.74
N TYR A 12 -24.51 -7.39 -4.53
CA TYR A 12 -25.08 -6.08 -4.21
C TYR A 12 -24.57 -4.99 -5.17
N LEU A 13 -23.26 -4.95 -5.44
CA LEU A 13 -22.67 -3.97 -6.38
C LEU A 13 -23.18 -4.18 -7.81
N ILE A 14 -23.32 -5.43 -8.25
CA ILE A 14 -23.85 -5.78 -9.57
C ILE A 14 -25.31 -5.33 -9.71
N GLU A 15 -26.14 -5.62 -8.71
CA GLU A 15 -27.57 -5.27 -8.72
C GLU A 15 -27.77 -3.74 -8.64
N THR A 16 -26.95 -3.05 -7.86
CA THR A 16 -27.07 -1.61 -7.61
C THR A 16 -26.56 -0.78 -8.79
N TYR A 17 -25.38 -1.11 -9.32
CA TYR A 17 -24.69 -0.25 -10.29
C TYR A 17 -24.66 -0.79 -11.71
N LYS A 18 -25.00 -2.08 -11.93
CA LYS A 18 -24.89 -2.77 -13.23
C LYS A 18 -23.54 -2.51 -13.93
N PRO A 19 -22.41 -2.71 -13.23
CA PRO A 19 -21.13 -2.13 -13.62
C PRO A 19 -20.53 -2.75 -14.88
N GLU A 20 -19.70 -1.97 -15.56
CA GLU A 20 -18.82 -2.41 -16.65
C GLU A 20 -17.58 -3.12 -16.10
N ALA A 21 -17.05 -2.65 -14.98
CA ALA A 21 -15.97 -3.32 -14.25
C ALA A 21 -16.07 -3.13 -12.74
N ILE A 22 -15.56 -4.10 -12.00
CA ILE A 22 -15.36 -4.05 -10.55
C ILE A 22 -13.93 -4.51 -10.28
N ILE A 23 -13.14 -3.64 -9.65
CA ILE A 23 -11.80 -3.96 -9.17
C ILE A 23 -11.80 -3.83 -7.67
N THR A 24 -11.59 -4.94 -6.97
CA THR A 24 -11.45 -4.95 -5.51
C THR A 24 -9.99 -4.82 -5.12
N TYR A 25 -9.70 -4.10 -4.04
CA TYR A 25 -8.34 -3.95 -3.54
C TYR A 25 -8.36 -4.03 -2.01
N GLY A 26 -7.29 -3.56 -1.38
CA GLY A 26 -7.18 -3.59 0.08
C GLY A 26 -7.24 -5.01 0.62
N SER A 27 -7.91 -5.18 1.76
CA SER A 27 -7.85 -6.43 2.52
C SER A 27 -8.70 -7.57 1.95
N PHE A 28 -9.78 -7.24 1.23
CA PHE A 28 -10.60 -8.23 0.55
C PHE A 28 -9.91 -8.73 -0.72
N GLY A 29 -9.37 -7.83 -1.54
CA GLY A 29 -8.66 -8.21 -2.76
C GLY A 29 -7.36 -8.98 -2.52
N ASP A 30 -6.73 -8.84 -1.34
CA ASP A 30 -5.53 -9.59 -0.98
C ASP A 30 -5.76 -10.79 -0.04
N GLY A 31 -7.02 -11.05 0.33
CA GLY A 31 -7.42 -12.16 1.20
C GLY A 31 -7.00 -12.03 2.68
N SER A 32 -6.54 -10.86 3.13
CA SER A 32 -6.14 -10.62 4.53
C SER A 32 -7.21 -9.95 5.40
N PHE A 33 -8.45 -9.83 4.91
CA PHE A 33 -9.53 -9.17 5.63
C PHE A 33 -9.85 -9.83 6.97
N ASN A 34 -10.30 -9.01 7.92
CA ASN A 34 -10.77 -9.43 9.24
C ASN A 34 -12.07 -8.68 9.60
N GLU A 35 -12.55 -8.83 10.83
CA GLU A 35 -13.80 -8.21 11.29
C GLU A 35 -13.81 -6.68 11.26
N ASN A 36 -12.64 -6.02 11.21
CA ASN A 36 -12.50 -4.56 11.13
C ASN A 36 -12.13 -4.08 9.72
N SER A 37 -12.25 -4.95 8.72
CA SER A 37 -11.97 -4.59 7.33
C SER A 37 -13.19 -3.97 6.65
N ASP A 38 -12.94 -2.87 5.94
CA ASP A 38 -13.85 -2.33 4.94
C ASP A 38 -13.70 -3.12 3.62
N PHE A 39 -14.72 -3.07 2.77
CA PHE A 39 -14.66 -3.62 1.42
C PHE A 39 -14.24 -2.51 0.45
N ASP A 40 -12.95 -2.50 0.10
CA ASP A 40 -12.38 -1.53 -0.82
C ASP A 40 -12.60 -1.96 -2.29
N ALA A 41 -13.26 -1.11 -3.08
CA ALA A 41 -13.37 -1.36 -4.52
C ALA A 41 -13.47 -0.08 -5.35
N LEU A 42 -13.16 -0.24 -6.64
CA LEU A 42 -13.46 0.72 -7.68
C LEU A 42 -14.46 0.08 -8.63
N VAL A 43 -15.57 0.76 -8.85
CA VAL A 43 -16.66 0.33 -9.72
C VAL A 43 -16.75 1.29 -10.89
N ILE A 44 -16.74 0.76 -12.10
CA ILE A 44 -16.94 1.54 -13.33
C ILE A 44 -18.35 1.23 -13.82
N ALA A 45 -19.20 2.24 -13.94
CA ALA A 45 -20.60 2.07 -14.32
C ALA A 45 -21.15 3.32 -15.02
N ASP A 46 -22.28 3.20 -15.73
CA ASP A 46 -23.06 4.34 -16.20
C ASP A 46 -23.78 5.01 -15.00
N HIS A 47 -22.99 5.69 -14.17
CA HIS A 47 -23.40 6.32 -12.93
C HIS A 47 -22.50 7.52 -12.63
N ALA A 48 -23.07 8.56 -12.01
CA ALA A 48 -22.28 9.70 -11.54
C ALA A 48 -21.23 9.27 -10.51
N LYS A 49 -20.12 10.03 -10.40
CA LYS A 49 -19.10 9.76 -9.38
C LYS A 49 -19.74 9.71 -8.00
N TYR A 50 -19.55 8.62 -7.27
CA TYR A 50 -20.20 8.38 -5.99
C TYR A 50 -19.28 7.56 -5.08
N HIS A 51 -19.34 7.84 -3.78
CA HIS A 51 -18.67 7.04 -2.76
C HIS A 51 -19.73 6.27 -1.99
N ASP A 52 -19.80 4.95 -2.20
CA ASP A 52 -20.70 4.08 -1.47
C ASP A 52 -20.07 3.65 -0.15
N ALA A 53 -20.60 4.24 0.93
CA ALA A 53 -20.24 3.92 2.32
C ALA A 53 -21.34 3.10 3.04
N SER A 54 -22.17 2.39 2.28
CA SER A 54 -23.24 1.53 2.83
C SER A 54 -22.66 0.35 3.62
N VAL A 55 -23.52 -0.32 4.38
CA VAL A 55 -23.16 -1.54 5.11
C VAL A 55 -23.87 -2.74 4.50
N VAL A 56 -23.10 -3.70 4.00
CA VAL A 56 -23.59 -4.94 3.40
C VAL A 56 -22.95 -6.13 4.12
N ASP A 57 -23.78 -7.07 4.58
CA ASP A 57 -23.32 -8.22 5.38
C ASP A 57 -22.46 -7.84 6.60
N ASN A 58 -22.80 -6.74 7.30
CA ASN A 58 -22.00 -6.19 8.41
C ASN A 58 -20.59 -5.73 8.02
N THR A 59 -20.37 -5.42 6.74
CA THR A 59 -19.12 -4.85 6.23
C THR A 59 -19.41 -3.49 5.65
N VAL A 60 -18.65 -2.47 6.10
CA VAL A 60 -18.70 -1.13 5.54
C VAL A 60 -18.04 -1.16 4.16
N LEU A 61 -18.68 -0.54 3.19
CA LEU A 61 -18.11 -0.36 1.86
C LEU A 61 -17.19 0.87 1.86
N ASP A 62 -16.03 0.74 1.23
CA ASP A 62 -15.21 1.87 0.78
C ASP A 62 -15.10 1.79 -0.74
N VAL A 63 -16.24 1.99 -1.40
CA VAL A 63 -16.41 1.74 -2.84
C VAL A 63 -16.55 3.05 -3.59
N PHE A 64 -15.60 3.33 -4.47
CA PHE A 64 -15.66 4.49 -5.36
C PHE A 64 -16.23 4.08 -6.72
N VAL A 65 -17.39 4.63 -7.05
CA VAL A 65 -18.07 4.45 -8.33
C VAL A 65 -17.69 5.59 -9.26
N TYR A 66 -17.29 5.27 -10.49
CA TYR A 66 -16.89 6.23 -11.51
C TYR A 66 -17.68 6.01 -12.82
N PRO A 67 -18.06 7.10 -13.51
CA PRO A 67 -18.61 7.03 -14.85
C PRO A 67 -17.58 6.44 -15.83
N VAL A 68 -18.03 5.70 -16.84
CA VAL A 68 -17.18 5.09 -17.88
C VAL A 68 -16.30 6.14 -18.54
N GLU A 69 -16.85 7.32 -18.80
CA GLU A 69 -16.20 8.45 -19.46
C GLU A 69 -14.95 8.92 -18.71
N THR A 70 -14.87 8.70 -17.38
CA THR A 70 -13.67 9.01 -16.57
C THR A 70 -12.41 8.38 -17.14
N PHE A 71 -12.52 7.16 -17.67
CA PHE A 71 -11.38 6.37 -18.14
C PHE A 71 -11.25 6.36 -19.66
N GLU A 72 -12.16 7.02 -20.38
CA GLU A 72 -12.03 7.31 -21.82
C GLU A 72 -11.26 8.61 -22.06
N GLU A 73 -11.35 9.56 -21.13
CA GLU A 73 -10.59 10.81 -21.13
C GLU A 73 -9.15 10.62 -20.61
N ASP A 74 -8.35 11.69 -20.69
CA ASP A 74 -7.04 11.71 -20.05
C ASP A 74 -7.20 11.97 -18.54
N TYR A 75 -6.91 10.96 -17.73
CA TYR A 75 -6.92 11.04 -16.27
C TYR A 75 -5.52 10.86 -15.71
N ASP A 76 -5.28 11.45 -14.54
CA ASP A 76 -4.03 11.30 -13.80
C ASP A 76 -3.96 9.89 -13.18
N PRO A 77 -3.01 9.03 -13.57
CA PRO A 77 -2.81 7.72 -12.94
C PRO A 77 -2.57 7.80 -11.43
N GLU A 78 -2.01 8.91 -10.93
CA GLU A 78 -1.69 9.07 -9.51
C GLU A 78 -2.94 8.98 -8.62
N GLU A 79 -4.10 9.39 -9.11
CA GLU A 79 -5.39 9.32 -8.39
C GLU A 79 -5.90 7.87 -8.19
N PHE A 80 -5.31 6.89 -8.89
CA PHE A 80 -5.80 5.51 -8.93
C PHE A 80 -4.71 4.49 -8.61
N MET A 81 -3.63 4.92 -7.95
CA MET A 81 -2.47 4.08 -7.60
C MET A 81 -2.86 2.82 -6.84
N GLN A 82 -3.94 2.84 -6.05
CA GLN A 82 -4.47 1.68 -5.30
C GLN A 82 -4.88 0.50 -6.19
N ILE A 83 -5.11 0.72 -7.49
CA ILE A 83 -5.54 -0.31 -8.44
C ILE A 83 -4.40 -1.23 -8.88
N PHE A 84 -3.14 -0.84 -8.66
CA PHE A 84 -1.97 -1.56 -9.19
C PHE A 84 -1.95 -3.07 -8.88
N ASP A 85 -2.37 -3.47 -7.68
CA ASP A 85 -2.50 -4.87 -7.24
C ASP A 85 -3.94 -5.30 -7.01
N GLY A 86 -4.94 -4.52 -7.45
CA GLY A 86 -6.35 -4.85 -7.30
C GLY A 86 -6.77 -6.09 -8.09
N GLU A 87 -7.67 -6.89 -7.53
CA GLU A 87 -8.28 -8.05 -8.17
C GLU A 87 -9.49 -7.62 -9.01
N ILE A 88 -9.46 -7.95 -10.31
CA ILE A 88 -10.57 -7.69 -11.23
C ILE A 88 -11.62 -8.78 -11.01
N VAL A 89 -12.74 -8.40 -10.39
CA VAL A 89 -13.86 -9.30 -10.07
C VAL A 89 -14.84 -9.39 -11.23
N LEU A 90 -15.02 -8.29 -11.97
CA LEU A 90 -15.83 -8.20 -13.17
C LEU A 90 -15.13 -7.26 -14.15
N ASP A 91 -15.09 -7.62 -15.42
CA ASP A 91 -14.72 -6.72 -16.50
C ASP A 91 -15.36 -7.18 -17.81
N LYS A 92 -16.39 -6.46 -18.27
CA LYS A 92 -17.17 -6.88 -19.45
C LYS A 92 -16.44 -6.59 -20.76
N ASN A 93 -15.70 -5.49 -20.80
CA ASN A 93 -15.19 -4.90 -22.04
C ASN A 93 -13.67 -4.62 -22.00
N GLY A 94 -12.98 -5.04 -20.92
CA GLY A 94 -11.53 -4.85 -20.76
C GLY A 94 -11.13 -3.48 -20.19
N ILE A 95 -12.10 -2.69 -19.71
CA ILE A 95 -11.85 -1.35 -19.17
C ILE A 95 -11.11 -1.43 -17.82
N GLY A 96 -11.42 -2.43 -17.00
CA GLY A 96 -10.74 -2.65 -15.73
C GLY A 96 -9.29 -3.12 -15.92
N GLU A 97 -9.06 -4.04 -16.86
CA GLU A 97 -7.72 -4.48 -17.24
C GLU A 97 -6.90 -3.33 -17.84
N GLY A 98 -7.51 -2.53 -18.73
CA GLY A 98 -6.89 -1.36 -19.32
C GLY A 98 -6.47 -0.32 -18.28
N LEU A 99 -7.35 0.00 -17.33
CA LEU A 99 -7.04 0.87 -16.20
C LEU A 99 -5.86 0.31 -15.40
N LYS A 100 -5.95 -0.94 -14.93
CA LYS A 100 -4.89 -1.55 -14.11
C LYS A 100 -3.54 -1.57 -14.84
N LYS A 101 -3.53 -1.83 -16.15
CA LYS A 101 -2.31 -1.78 -16.95
C LYS A 101 -1.72 -0.37 -16.98
N ARG A 102 -2.51 0.67 -17.26
CA ARG A 102 -2.06 2.07 -17.29
C ARG A 102 -1.45 2.49 -15.95
N ILE A 103 -2.05 2.08 -14.83
CA ILE A 103 -1.53 2.37 -13.48
C ILE A 103 -0.16 1.68 -13.26
N ASN A 104 -0.03 0.41 -13.64
CA ASN A 104 1.26 -0.29 -13.50
C ASN A 104 2.34 0.30 -14.42
N ASP A 105 2.01 0.63 -15.67
CA ASP A 105 2.94 1.30 -16.60
C ASP A 105 3.42 2.66 -16.02
N TYR A 106 2.51 3.42 -15.38
CA TYR A 106 2.85 4.68 -14.72
C TYR A 106 3.79 4.46 -13.54
N ILE A 107 3.50 3.49 -12.66
CA ILE A 107 4.36 3.12 -11.52
C ILE A 107 5.77 2.76 -12.00
N ASP A 108 5.87 1.95 -13.05
CA ASP A 108 7.16 1.53 -13.63
C ASP A 108 7.94 2.70 -14.25
N SER A 109 7.25 3.79 -14.60
CA SER A 109 7.86 5.01 -15.14
C SER A 109 8.29 6.03 -14.08
N LEU A 110 7.87 5.86 -12.82
CA LEU A 110 8.22 6.79 -11.74
C LEU A 110 9.73 6.82 -11.53
N PRO A 111 10.31 8.02 -11.30
CA PRO A 111 11.74 8.14 -11.09
C PRO A 111 12.14 7.50 -9.75
N SER A 112 13.22 6.72 -9.78
CA SER A 112 13.89 6.27 -8.56
C SER A 112 14.81 7.36 -8.02
N LYS A 113 14.98 7.40 -6.68
CA LYS A 113 15.97 8.27 -6.04
C LYS A 113 17.39 7.92 -6.48
N SER A 114 18.21 8.96 -6.62
CA SER A 114 19.63 8.83 -6.88
C SER A 114 20.39 8.28 -5.67
N ASP A 115 21.60 7.78 -5.93
CA ASP A 115 22.50 7.30 -4.86
C ASP A 115 22.79 8.37 -3.80
N GLU A 116 22.85 9.64 -4.19
CA GLU A 116 23.12 10.74 -3.28
C GLU A 116 21.92 11.06 -2.40
N GLU A 117 20.71 11.05 -2.95
CA GLU A 117 19.47 11.19 -2.17
C GLU A 117 19.34 10.07 -1.13
N ILE A 118 19.58 8.83 -1.53
CA ILE A 118 19.55 7.68 -0.61
C ILE A 118 20.60 7.82 0.50
N ARG A 119 21.80 8.33 0.20
CA ARG A 119 22.81 8.59 1.25
C ARG A 119 22.34 9.64 2.26
N GLN A 120 21.67 10.70 1.80
CA GLN A 120 21.14 11.73 2.70
C GLN A 120 20.05 11.19 3.62
N GLU A 121 19.24 10.25 3.14
CA GLU A 121 18.22 9.55 3.94
C GLU A 121 18.82 8.61 4.98
N LEU A 122 19.89 7.90 4.63
CA LEU A 122 20.65 7.09 5.59
C LEU A 122 21.31 7.95 6.67
N ASP A 123 21.91 9.09 6.28
CA ASP A 123 22.45 10.07 7.23
C ASP A 123 21.36 10.64 8.15
N TRP A 124 20.15 10.83 7.63
CA TRP A 124 19.00 11.23 8.43
C TRP A 124 18.60 10.13 9.43
N CYS A 125 18.57 8.86 9.01
CA CYS A 125 18.28 7.73 9.90
C CYS A 125 19.24 7.67 11.09
N GLU A 126 20.55 7.82 10.84
CA GLU A 126 21.58 7.84 11.90
C GLU A 126 21.40 9.02 12.87
N LYS A 127 21.10 10.22 12.34
CA LYS A 127 20.81 11.40 13.16
C LYS A 127 19.57 11.19 14.02
N MET A 128 18.53 10.58 13.47
CA MET A 128 17.29 10.28 14.19
C MET A 128 17.52 9.24 15.29
N LEU A 129 18.29 8.19 15.00
CA LEU A 129 18.70 7.19 15.99
C LEU A 129 19.43 7.84 17.16
N ALA A 130 20.40 8.73 16.90
CA ALA A 130 21.13 9.44 17.95
C ALA A 130 20.21 10.35 18.80
N ARG A 131 19.14 10.90 18.22
CA ARG A 131 18.17 11.74 18.94
C ARG A 131 17.26 10.95 19.86
N THR A 132 17.05 9.65 19.61
CA THR A 132 16.30 8.78 20.53
C THR A 132 16.97 8.61 21.90
N VAL A 133 18.26 8.95 22.01
CA VAL A 133 19.06 8.75 23.24
C VAL A 133 18.56 9.58 24.43
N ARG A 134 17.88 10.71 24.19
CA ARG A 134 17.41 11.62 25.25
C ARG A 134 16.37 10.99 26.19
N GLU A 135 15.68 9.92 25.76
CA GLU A 135 14.66 9.19 26.54
C GLU A 135 13.58 10.11 27.16
N ASP A 136 13.35 11.27 26.56
CA ASP A 136 12.25 12.18 26.83
C ASP A 136 11.14 12.01 25.78
N GLU A 137 10.03 12.74 25.91
CA GLU A 137 8.88 12.66 25.01
C GLU A 137 9.27 12.94 23.56
N GLU A 138 10.22 13.87 23.34
CA GLU A 138 10.78 14.14 22.02
C GLU A 138 11.57 12.92 21.51
N GLY A 139 12.44 12.33 22.34
CA GLY A 139 13.19 11.13 22.01
C GLY A 139 12.29 9.96 21.59
N PHE A 140 11.19 9.73 22.32
CA PHE A 140 10.20 8.72 21.95
C PHE A 140 9.40 9.10 20.71
N PHE A 141 9.07 10.38 20.49
CA PHE A 141 8.45 10.80 19.24
C PHE A 141 9.37 10.52 18.04
N ARG A 142 10.66 10.88 18.16
CA ARG A 142 11.69 10.63 17.13
C ARG A 142 11.89 9.15 16.86
N TRP A 143 11.75 8.30 17.87
CA TRP A 143 11.78 6.85 17.71
C TRP A 143 10.71 6.35 16.74
N HIS A 144 9.45 6.73 16.98
CA HIS A 144 8.34 6.31 16.15
C HIS A 144 8.46 6.90 14.74
N TRP A 145 8.87 8.16 14.65
CA TRP A 145 9.13 8.81 13.37
C TRP A 145 10.22 8.09 12.56
N LEU A 146 11.35 7.73 13.19
CA LEU A 146 12.38 6.94 12.52
C LEU A 146 11.83 5.63 11.97
N LEU A 147 11.01 4.90 12.73
CA LEU A 147 10.41 3.66 12.26
C LEU A 147 9.48 3.88 11.05
N VAL A 148 8.72 4.97 11.02
CA VAL A 148 7.79 5.31 9.92
C VAL A 148 8.54 5.66 8.63
N ASP A 149 9.53 6.55 8.68
CA ASP A 149 10.21 7.00 7.46
C ASP A 149 11.19 5.93 6.96
N SER A 150 11.82 5.17 7.87
CA SER A 150 12.86 4.21 7.49
C SER A 150 12.35 2.99 6.70
N ILE A 151 11.06 2.64 6.78
CA ILE A 151 10.47 1.61 5.90
C ILE A 151 10.24 2.12 4.48
N GLU A 152 10.00 3.42 4.29
CA GLU A 152 9.95 4.05 2.98
C GLU A 152 11.37 4.14 2.38
N ILE A 153 12.36 4.55 3.19
CA ILE A 153 13.78 4.57 2.78
C ILE A 153 14.27 3.15 2.39
N TYR A 154 13.79 2.10 3.07
CA TYR A 154 14.03 0.72 2.64
C TYR A 154 13.54 0.47 1.20
N CYS A 155 12.33 0.96 0.87
CA CYS A 155 11.79 0.84 -0.48
C CYS A 155 12.63 1.61 -1.50
N ASP A 156 13.07 2.83 -1.16
CA ASP A 156 13.96 3.63 -2.00
C ASP A 156 15.29 2.91 -2.29
N ILE A 157 15.92 2.32 -1.27
CA ILE A 157 17.15 1.54 -1.45
C ILE A 157 16.94 0.33 -2.36
N LYS A 158 15.75 -0.28 -2.32
CA LYS A 158 15.37 -1.43 -3.16
C LYS A 158 14.86 -1.03 -4.54
N GLY A 159 14.71 0.27 -4.81
CA GLY A 159 14.14 0.77 -6.06
C GLY A 159 12.70 0.31 -6.29
N ILE A 160 11.90 0.19 -5.21
CA ILE A 160 10.48 -0.17 -5.29
C ILE A 160 9.62 0.98 -4.78
N HIS A 161 8.44 1.17 -5.37
CA HIS A 161 7.49 2.17 -4.89
C HIS A 161 6.90 1.79 -3.52
N TYR A 162 6.72 2.77 -2.64
CA TYR A 162 6.17 2.57 -1.31
C TYR A 162 4.64 2.72 -1.29
N PHE A 163 3.92 1.59 -1.29
CA PHE A 163 2.45 1.56 -1.19
C PHE A 163 1.92 1.48 0.26
N GLY A 164 2.69 2.00 1.21
CA GLY A 164 2.34 1.95 2.63
C GLY A 164 2.81 0.68 3.37
N PRO A 165 2.71 0.68 4.72
CA PRO A 165 3.41 -0.28 5.57
C PRO A 165 2.86 -1.70 5.44
N LYS A 166 1.55 -1.87 5.25
CA LYS A 166 0.94 -3.21 5.11
C LYS A 166 1.53 -3.97 3.93
N LYS A 167 1.58 -3.33 2.75
CA LYS A 167 2.07 -3.97 1.52
C LYS A 167 3.58 -4.19 1.58
N THR A 168 4.33 -3.21 2.10
CA THR A 168 5.79 -3.34 2.28
C THR A 168 6.14 -4.46 3.24
N LEU A 169 5.50 -4.55 4.41
CA LEU A 169 5.74 -5.63 5.38
C LEU A 169 5.42 -7.02 4.81
N ARG A 170 4.33 -7.16 4.05
CA ARG A 170 3.98 -8.40 3.34
C ARG A 170 5.06 -8.77 2.33
N LYS A 171 5.51 -7.80 1.53
CA LYS A 171 6.56 -8.00 0.53
C LYS A 171 7.88 -8.40 1.19
N MET A 172 8.30 -7.71 2.24
CA MET A 172 9.49 -8.08 3.02
C MET A 172 9.38 -9.51 3.55
N LYS A 173 8.22 -9.91 4.13
CA LYS A 173 8.03 -11.26 4.66
C LYS A 173 8.18 -12.35 3.58
N ASN A 174 7.81 -12.06 2.34
CA ASN A 174 7.88 -13.01 1.23
C ASN A 174 9.27 -13.01 0.56
N ASP A 175 9.83 -11.83 0.31
CA ASP A 175 10.96 -11.64 -0.61
C ASP A 175 12.27 -11.30 0.13
N ASP A 176 12.21 -10.67 1.31
CA ASP A 176 13.36 -10.26 2.13
C ASP A 176 13.11 -10.55 3.62
N ARG A 177 13.06 -11.86 3.95
CA ARG A 177 12.76 -12.33 5.31
C ARG A 177 13.74 -11.81 6.36
N GLY A 178 14.98 -11.50 5.95
CA GLY A 178 16.00 -10.90 6.81
C GLY A 178 15.62 -9.48 7.21
N ALA A 179 15.32 -8.62 6.24
CA ALA A 179 14.83 -7.27 6.48
C ALA A 179 13.55 -7.29 7.36
N PHE A 180 12.61 -8.18 7.01
CA PHE A 180 11.37 -8.33 7.78
C PHE A 180 11.62 -8.67 9.24
N ALA A 181 12.51 -9.62 9.52
CA ALA A 181 12.82 -10.03 10.89
C ALA A 181 13.44 -8.89 11.70
N ILE A 182 14.41 -8.17 11.14
CA ILE A 182 15.10 -7.05 11.80
C ILE A 182 14.13 -5.90 12.05
N TYR A 183 13.38 -5.48 11.02
CA TYR A 183 12.42 -4.39 11.18
C TYR A 183 11.27 -4.77 12.12
N SER A 184 10.75 -6.00 12.03
CA SER A 184 9.73 -6.48 12.97
C SER A 184 10.23 -6.51 14.41
N LYS A 185 11.52 -6.77 14.63
CA LYS A 185 12.14 -6.73 15.96
C LYS A 185 12.19 -5.29 16.48
N ALA A 186 12.63 -4.35 15.64
CA ALA A 186 12.64 -2.92 15.96
C ALA A 186 11.24 -2.37 16.32
N LEU A 187 10.20 -2.80 15.60
CA LEU A 187 8.80 -2.43 15.87
C LEU A 187 8.27 -2.97 17.21
N LYS A 188 8.68 -4.17 17.62
CA LYS A 188 8.03 -4.90 18.73
C LYS A 188 8.78 -4.82 20.05
N GLU A 189 10.10 -4.88 20.01
CA GLU A 189 10.89 -4.95 21.25
C GLU A 189 11.14 -3.57 21.87
N LEU A 190 10.94 -2.49 21.11
CA LEU A 190 11.04 -1.09 21.58
C LEU A 190 12.34 -0.80 22.36
N ASN A 191 13.44 -1.45 21.96
CA ASN A 191 14.75 -1.30 22.59
C ASN A 191 15.81 -0.79 21.60
N LYS A 192 16.74 0.03 22.10
CA LYS A 192 17.73 0.78 21.30
C LYS A 192 18.57 -0.12 20.40
N ASP A 193 18.85 -1.34 20.84
CA ASP A 193 19.69 -2.27 20.08
C ASP A 193 18.97 -2.77 18.82
N SER A 194 17.67 -3.06 18.91
CA SER A 194 16.87 -3.47 17.75
C SER A 194 16.68 -2.35 16.74
N LEU A 195 16.50 -1.11 17.21
CA LEU A 195 16.43 0.06 16.32
C LEU A 195 17.79 0.33 15.64
N ARG A 196 18.89 0.22 16.38
CA ARG A 196 20.25 0.33 15.81
C ARG A 196 20.53 -0.77 14.79
N GLU A 197 20.08 -1.99 15.06
CA GLU A 197 20.21 -3.13 14.14
C GLU A 197 19.49 -2.84 12.82
N TRP A 198 18.29 -2.25 12.87
CA TRP A 198 17.56 -1.83 11.67
C TRP A 198 18.29 -0.75 10.86
N VAL A 199 18.75 0.32 11.49
CA VAL A 199 19.50 1.39 10.79
C VAL A 199 20.81 0.85 10.20
N SER A 200 21.50 -0.05 10.93
CA SER A 200 22.70 -0.72 10.42
C SER A 200 22.39 -1.58 9.20
N TYR A 201 21.27 -2.30 9.21
CA TYR A 201 20.82 -3.10 8.07
C TYR A 201 20.59 -2.24 6.82
N LEU A 202 19.94 -1.08 6.95
CA LEU A 202 19.71 -0.15 5.83
C LEU A 202 21.03 0.31 5.18
N ASN A 203 22.02 0.67 6.00
CA ASN A 203 23.35 1.01 5.51
C ASN A 203 24.02 -0.17 4.77
N ASP A 204 23.91 -1.38 5.30
CA ASP A 204 24.53 -2.57 4.72
C ASP A 204 23.90 -3.00 3.40
N ILE A 205 22.57 -2.92 3.26
CA ILE A 205 21.93 -3.22 1.98
C ILE A 205 22.33 -2.20 0.91
N LYS A 206 22.46 -0.91 1.25
CA LYS A 206 22.91 0.09 0.27
C LYS A 206 24.34 -0.16 -0.19
N ARG A 207 25.25 -0.54 0.72
CA ARG A 207 26.64 -0.90 0.37
C ARG A 207 26.74 -2.09 -0.58
N LYS A 208 25.80 -3.03 -0.54
CA LYS A 208 25.78 -4.22 -1.41
C LYS A 208 25.16 -3.97 -2.79
N VAL A 209 24.42 -2.87 -2.93
CA VAL A 209 23.80 -2.45 -4.20
C VAL A 209 24.75 -1.57 -5.03
N LEU A 210 25.82 -1.06 -4.43
CA LEU A 210 26.95 -0.37 -5.09
C LEU A 210 28.02 -1.38 -5.54
#